data_AF-A0A960MZ53-F1
#
_entry.id   AF-A0A960MZ53-F1
#
_cell.length_a   1.000
_cell.length_b   1.000
_cell.length_c   1.000
_cell.angle_alpha   90.00
_cell.angle_beta   90.00
_cell.angle_gamma   90.00
#
_symmetry.space_group_name_H-M   'P 1'
#
loop_
_entity.id
_entity.type
_entity.pdbx_description
1 polymer ?
#
loop_
_entity_poly.entity_id
_entity_poly.type
_entity_poly.pdbx_seq_one_letter_code
_entity_poly.pdbx_strand_id
1 'polypeptide(L)'
;MTHPQELLDYWADLEVWTNTHDPNDWPVSRETAALFRAHLDRLAPIADAGDGFAKYAMASIYHLELIYPDEPTREERWAEDRATMTRWLCECAENGMAEAFDNLVVSGTGEIGDSARAAAREYERIRKPEWDETARLPVYTPDWMEGVLNHWRRLRGDRETPGPVAC
;
A
#
# COMPACT_ATOMS: atom_id res chain seq x y z
N MET A 1 -13.33 7.40 15.78
CA MET A 1 -14.09 7.50 14.51
C MET A 1 -14.83 6.19 14.34
N THR A 2 -16.07 6.21 13.85
CA THR A 2 -16.80 4.98 13.53
C THR A 2 -16.54 4.66 12.06
N HIS A 3 -15.99 3.49 11.78
CA HIS A 3 -15.72 3.06 10.40
C HIS A 3 -17.00 2.54 9.73
N PRO A 4 -17.13 2.66 8.39
CA PRO A 4 -18.20 2.01 7.64
C PRO A 4 -18.21 0.50 7.85
N GLN A 5 -19.40 -0.13 7.82
CA GLN A 5 -19.53 -1.56 8.07
C GLN A 5 -18.78 -2.38 7.01
N GLU A 6 -18.77 -1.94 5.76
CA GLU A 6 -18.08 -2.58 4.64
C GLU A 6 -16.57 -2.70 4.88
N LEU A 7 -15.98 -1.69 5.52
CA LEU A 7 -14.57 -1.71 5.90
C LEU A 7 -14.31 -2.67 7.06
N LEU A 8 -15.21 -2.72 8.05
CA LEU A 8 -15.11 -3.67 9.16
C LEU A 8 -15.24 -5.12 8.68
N ASP A 9 -16.18 -5.38 7.77
CA ASP A 9 -16.36 -6.69 7.14
C ASP A 9 -15.08 -7.12 6.40
N TYR A 10 -14.47 -6.19 5.64
CA TYR A 10 -13.22 -6.45 4.94
C TYR A 10 -12.10 -6.88 5.90
N TRP A 11 -11.88 -6.15 6.99
CA TRP A 11 -10.82 -6.48 7.93
C TRP A 11 -11.07 -7.81 8.64
N ALA A 12 -12.33 -8.12 8.99
CA ALA A 12 -12.68 -9.39 9.59
C ALA A 12 -12.40 -10.57 8.62
N ASP A 13 -12.79 -10.45 7.35
CA ASP A 13 -12.54 -11.49 6.35
C ASP A 13 -11.05 -11.63 6.03
N LEU A 14 -10.30 -10.53 5.97
CA LEU A 14 -8.85 -10.55 5.79
C LEU A 14 -8.15 -11.22 6.98
N GLU A 15 -8.57 -10.94 8.20
CA GLU A 15 -8.04 -11.59 9.40
C GLU A 15 -8.31 -13.09 9.39
N VAL A 16 -9.52 -13.53 9.03
CA VAL A 16 -9.85 -14.95 8.89
C VAL A 16 -8.99 -15.61 7.81
N TRP A 17 -8.87 -14.97 6.65
CA TRP A 17 -8.07 -15.49 5.55
C TRP A 17 -6.58 -15.61 5.92
N THR A 18 -5.96 -14.55 6.44
CA THR A 18 -4.54 -14.55 6.83
C THR A 18 -4.19 -15.59 7.89
N ASN A 19 -5.14 -15.91 8.78
CA ASN A 19 -4.94 -16.93 9.83
C ASN A 19 -5.14 -18.37 9.36
N THR A 20 -5.79 -18.59 8.20
CA THR A 20 -6.18 -19.93 7.73
C THR A 20 -5.53 -20.34 6.41
N HIS A 21 -5.01 -19.37 5.65
CA HIS A 21 -4.40 -19.58 4.35
C HIS A 21 -2.98 -20.14 4.47
N ASP A 22 -2.65 -21.14 3.65
CA ASP A 22 -1.27 -21.55 3.42
C ASP A 22 -0.60 -20.55 2.45
N PRO A 23 0.49 -19.85 2.84
CA PRO A 23 1.15 -18.89 1.96
C PRO A 23 1.72 -19.51 0.68
N ASN A 24 1.78 -20.83 0.55
CA ASN A 24 2.18 -21.52 -0.67
C ASN A 24 1.01 -21.81 -1.63
N ASP A 25 -0.24 -21.63 -1.19
CA ASP A 25 -1.45 -21.91 -1.98
C ASP A 25 -1.79 -20.72 -2.90
N TRP A 26 -0.92 -20.46 -3.88
CA TRP A 26 -1.15 -19.45 -4.92
C TRP A 26 -1.42 -20.10 -6.28
N PRO A 27 -2.40 -19.61 -7.07
CA PRO A 27 -3.37 -18.53 -6.78
C PRO A 27 -4.42 -18.88 -5.71
N VAL A 28 -5.17 -17.88 -5.22
CA VAL A 28 -6.24 -18.09 -4.21
C VAL A 28 -7.39 -18.93 -4.77
N SER A 29 -8.24 -19.49 -3.90
CA SER A 29 -9.42 -20.24 -4.35
C SER A 29 -10.44 -19.34 -5.08
N ARG A 30 -11.34 -19.95 -5.88
CA ARG A 30 -12.43 -19.22 -6.56
C ARG A 30 -13.36 -18.51 -5.57
N GLU A 31 -13.62 -19.14 -4.42
CA GLU A 31 -14.43 -18.57 -3.35
C GLU A 31 -13.76 -17.32 -2.75
N THR A 32 -12.45 -17.41 -2.49
CA THR A 32 -11.66 -16.28 -1.98
C THR A 32 -11.62 -15.14 -2.98
N ALA A 33 -11.34 -15.44 -4.26
CA ALA A 33 -11.34 -14.45 -5.33
C ALA A 33 -12.70 -13.74 -5.47
N ALA A 34 -13.80 -14.48 -5.37
CA ALA A 34 -15.14 -13.91 -5.42
C ALA A 34 -15.44 -13.01 -4.20
N LEU A 35 -15.04 -13.45 -3.00
CA LEU A 35 -15.20 -12.69 -1.76
C LEU A 35 -14.50 -11.32 -1.83
N PHE A 36 -13.21 -11.30 -2.18
CA PHE A 36 -12.46 -10.05 -2.23
C PHE A 36 -12.84 -9.16 -3.40
N ARG A 37 -13.38 -9.73 -4.50
CA ARG A 37 -13.99 -8.93 -5.56
C ARG A 37 -15.26 -8.21 -5.08
N ALA A 38 -16.10 -8.90 -4.30
CA ALA A 38 -17.26 -8.27 -3.68
C ALA A 38 -16.87 -7.16 -2.67
N HIS A 39 -15.73 -7.30 -1.98
CA HIS A 39 -15.16 -6.22 -1.15
C HIS A 39 -14.74 -5.02 -1.99
N LEU A 40 -14.07 -5.21 -3.12
CA LEU A 40 -13.73 -4.10 -4.03
C LEU A 40 -14.98 -3.32 -4.45
N ASP A 41 -16.04 -4.01 -4.86
CA ASP A 41 -17.28 -3.38 -5.32
C ASP A 41 -17.95 -2.55 -4.21
N ARG A 42 -17.94 -3.05 -2.97
CA ARG A 42 -18.53 -2.36 -1.81
C ARG A 42 -17.68 -1.20 -1.29
N LEU A 43 -16.35 -1.33 -1.34
CA LEU A 43 -15.42 -0.32 -0.86
C LEU A 43 -15.24 0.83 -1.86
N ALA A 44 -15.37 0.57 -3.17
CA ALA A 44 -15.21 1.57 -4.23
C ALA A 44 -15.95 2.90 -3.97
N PRO A 45 -17.27 2.92 -3.70
CA PRO A 45 -17.97 4.19 -3.45
C PRO A 45 -17.47 4.94 -2.19
N ILE A 46 -16.96 4.21 -1.19
CA ILE A 46 -16.43 4.79 0.06
C ILE A 46 -15.04 5.39 -0.19
N ALA A 47 -14.20 4.68 -0.94
CA ALA A 47 -12.91 5.15 -1.38
C ALA A 47 -13.03 6.38 -2.29
N ASP A 48 -14.00 6.39 -3.21
CA ASP A 48 -14.29 7.52 -4.10
C ASP A 48 -14.79 8.75 -3.33
N ALA A 49 -15.47 8.54 -2.19
CA ALA A 49 -15.85 9.62 -1.27
C ALA A 49 -14.66 10.19 -0.46
N GLY A 50 -13.46 9.64 -0.63
CA GLY A 50 -12.23 10.13 -0.02
C GLY A 50 -11.79 9.41 1.25
N ASP A 51 -12.42 8.28 1.61
CA ASP A 51 -11.99 7.52 2.78
C ASP A 51 -10.63 6.82 2.54
N GLY A 52 -9.63 7.23 3.30
CA GLY A 52 -8.26 6.70 3.18
C GLY A 52 -8.14 5.23 3.59
N PHE A 53 -8.92 4.75 4.55
CA PHE A 53 -8.87 3.35 4.97
C PHE A 53 -9.53 2.44 3.95
N ALA A 54 -10.62 2.88 3.30
CA ALA A 54 -11.21 2.15 2.19
C ALA A 54 -10.25 2.07 0.99
N LYS A 55 -9.56 3.17 0.64
CA LYS A 55 -8.51 3.16 -0.40
C LYS A 55 -7.38 2.19 -0.06
N TYR A 56 -6.94 2.19 1.20
CA TYR A 56 -5.89 1.28 1.65
C TYR A 56 -6.34 -0.18 1.59
N ALA A 57 -7.58 -0.48 2.04
CA ALA A 57 -8.18 -1.81 1.94
C ALA A 57 -8.29 -2.31 0.48
N MET A 58 -8.69 -1.44 -0.45
CA MET A 58 -8.68 -1.78 -1.87
C MET A 58 -7.25 -2.04 -2.36
N ALA A 59 -6.29 -1.18 -1.99
CA ALA A 59 -4.89 -1.36 -2.36
C ALA A 59 -4.31 -2.68 -1.83
N SER A 60 -4.62 -3.09 -0.60
CA SER A 60 -4.16 -4.36 -0.04
C SER A 60 -4.76 -5.56 -0.76
N ILE A 61 -5.99 -5.50 -1.27
CA ILE A 61 -6.56 -6.56 -2.12
C ILE A 61 -5.72 -6.78 -3.38
N TYR A 62 -5.29 -5.71 -4.05
CA TYR A 62 -4.41 -5.82 -5.22
C TYR A 62 -2.97 -6.18 -4.85
N HIS A 63 -2.45 -5.65 -3.75
CA HIS A 63 -1.10 -5.95 -3.27
C HIS A 63 -0.93 -7.45 -2.98
N LEU A 64 -1.97 -8.02 -2.36
CA LEU A 64 -2.03 -9.42 -2.02
C LEU A 64 -2.68 -10.26 -3.12
N GLU A 65 -2.96 -9.72 -4.32
CA GLU A 65 -3.49 -10.49 -5.46
C GLU A 65 -4.78 -11.32 -5.17
N LEU A 66 -5.60 -10.90 -4.21
CA LEU A 66 -6.68 -11.72 -3.62
C LEU A 66 -7.89 -11.94 -4.55
N ILE A 67 -7.85 -11.47 -5.80
CA ILE A 67 -8.96 -11.49 -6.76
C ILE A 67 -8.74 -12.46 -7.92
N TYR A 68 -7.65 -13.24 -7.88
CA TYR A 68 -7.23 -14.12 -8.96
C TYR A 68 -7.30 -15.60 -8.58
N PRO A 69 -8.23 -16.36 -9.18
CA PRO A 69 -8.31 -17.80 -8.97
C PRO A 69 -7.43 -18.63 -9.92
N ASP A 70 -6.74 -17.96 -10.85
CA ASP A 70 -5.89 -18.58 -11.84
C ASP A 70 -4.73 -17.65 -12.23
N GLU A 71 -3.60 -18.26 -12.57
CA GLU A 71 -2.36 -17.56 -12.91
C GLU A 71 -2.43 -16.79 -14.24
N PRO A 72 -3.00 -17.33 -15.34
CA PRO A 72 -3.09 -16.60 -16.60
C PRO A 72 -3.82 -15.25 -16.49
N THR A 73 -4.96 -15.21 -15.79
CA THR A 73 -5.71 -13.97 -15.59
C THR A 73 -4.92 -12.97 -14.75
N ARG A 74 -4.20 -13.45 -13.73
CA ARG A 74 -3.31 -12.61 -12.91
C ARG A 74 -2.20 -11.98 -13.76
N GLU A 75 -1.51 -12.79 -14.56
CA GLU A 75 -0.40 -12.34 -15.39
C GLU A 75 -0.83 -11.26 -16.40
N GLU A 76 -1.99 -11.44 -17.01
CA GLU A 76 -2.56 -10.46 -17.97
C GLU A 76 -2.82 -9.10 -17.31
N ARG A 77 -3.27 -9.10 -16.04
CA ARG A 77 -3.70 -7.90 -15.31
C ARG A 77 -2.60 -7.26 -14.47
N TRP A 78 -1.51 -7.99 -14.21
CA TRP A 78 -0.46 -7.64 -13.26
C TRP A 78 -0.03 -6.18 -13.29
N ALA A 79 0.34 -5.68 -14.48
CA ALA A 79 0.90 -4.35 -14.62
C ALA A 79 -0.12 -3.25 -14.30
N GLU A 80 -1.37 -3.40 -14.76
CA GLU A 80 -2.44 -2.43 -14.55
C GLU A 80 -2.85 -2.37 -13.08
N ASP A 81 -2.98 -3.54 -12.45
CA ASP A 81 -3.38 -3.66 -11.06
C ASP A 81 -2.30 -3.13 -10.11
N ARG A 82 -1.02 -3.40 -10.40
CA ARG A 82 0.11 -2.83 -9.64
C ARG A 82 0.18 -1.31 -9.77
N ALA A 83 -0.13 -0.76 -10.93
CA ALA A 83 -0.23 0.69 -11.11
C ALA A 83 -1.39 1.27 -10.30
N THR A 84 -2.55 0.60 -10.30
CA THR A 84 -3.75 0.98 -9.53
C THR A 84 -3.48 0.96 -8.02
N MET A 85 -2.92 -0.15 -7.52
CA MET A 85 -2.46 -0.28 -6.13
C MET A 85 -1.49 0.84 -5.75
N THR A 86 -0.46 1.08 -6.58
CA THR A 86 0.54 2.13 -6.33
C THR A 86 -0.09 3.49 -6.18
N ARG A 87 -1.07 3.84 -7.03
CA ARG A 87 -1.79 5.12 -6.94
C ARG A 87 -2.54 5.26 -5.62
N TRP A 88 -3.31 4.27 -5.19
CA TRP A 88 -4.04 4.36 -3.93
C TRP A 88 -3.12 4.38 -2.71
N LEU A 89 -2.03 3.59 -2.72
CA LEU A 89 -1.01 3.67 -1.66
C LEU A 89 -0.40 5.07 -1.58
N CYS A 90 -0.11 5.70 -2.72
CA CYS A 90 0.37 7.08 -2.79
C CYS A 90 -0.61 8.06 -2.16
N GLU A 91 -1.89 8.01 -2.55
CA GLU A 91 -2.92 8.89 -1.99
C GLU A 91 -3.07 8.71 -0.48
N CYS A 92 -3.01 7.48 0.03
CA CYS A 92 -3.06 7.21 1.47
C CYS A 92 -1.82 7.73 2.21
N ALA A 93 -0.63 7.51 1.64
CA ALA A 93 0.63 8.00 2.19
C ALA A 93 0.67 9.54 2.23
N GLU A 94 0.22 10.22 1.17
CA GLU A 94 0.14 11.69 1.13
C GLU A 94 -0.77 12.27 2.23
N ASN A 95 -1.76 11.49 2.68
CA ASN A 95 -2.63 11.79 3.81
C ASN A 95 -2.08 11.36 5.18
N GLY A 96 -0.86 10.83 5.24
CA GLY A 96 -0.17 10.53 6.50
C GLY A 96 -0.23 9.06 6.96
N MET A 97 -0.73 8.13 6.14
CA MET A 97 -0.79 6.71 6.50
C MET A 97 0.57 6.03 6.30
N ALA A 98 1.27 5.70 7.41
CA ALA A 98 2.60 5.12 7.38
C ALA A 98 2.62 3.70 6.79
N GLU A 99 1.57 2.91 7.05
CA GLU A 99 1.40 1.54 6.54
C GLU A 99 1.21 1.52 5.02
N ALA A 100 0.52 2.52 4.47
CA ALA A 100 0.43 2.70 3.02
C ALA A 100 1.77 3.09 2.41
N PHE A 101 2.53 3.93 3.10
CA PHE A 101 3.86 4.31 2.67
C PHE A 101 4.85 3.13 2.71
N ASP A 102 4.79 2.28 3.74
CA ASP A 102 5.59 1.06 3.82
C ASP A 102 5.34 0.15 2.60
N ASN A 103 4.07 -0.16 2.36
CA ASN A 103 3.67 -0.92 1.17
C ASN A 103 4.08 -0.23 -0.13
N LEU A 104 4.10 1.10 -0.19
CA LEU A 104 4.57 1.84 -1.36
C LEU A 104 6.08 1.71 -1.57
N VAL A 105 6.88 1.70 -0.50
CA VAL A 105 8.34 1.47 -0.58
C VAL A 105 8.63 0.06 -1.10
N VAL A 106 7.96 -0.93 -0.52
CA VAL A 106 8.18 -2.36 -0.83
C VAL A 106 7.65 -2.71 -2.23
N SER A 107 6.42 -2.27 -2.54
CA SER A 107 5.64 -2.76 -3.67
C SER A 107 5.22 -1.69 -4.68
N GLY A 108 5.46 -0.40 -4.43
CA GLY A 108 5.15 0.64 -5.40
C GLY A 108 5.90 0.46 -6.72
N THR A 109 5.23 0.71 -7.84
CA THR A 109 5.83 0.66 -9.19
C THR A 109 5.97 2.06 -9.81
N GLY A 110 6.78 2.15 -10.88
CA GLY A 110 7.03 3.41 -11.59
C GLY A 110 7.69 4.49 -10.72
N GLU A 111 7.61 5.74 -11.18
CA GLU A 111 8.27 6.88 -10.55
C GLU A 111 7.81 7.12 -9.10
N ILE A 112 6.55 6.80 -8.79
CA ILE A 112 6.00 6.96 -7.43
C ILE A 112 6.70 6.00 -6.47
N GLY A 113 6.73 4.70 -6.79
CA GLY A 113 7.42 3.71 -5.97
C GLY A 113 8.91 3.99 -5.85
N ASP A 114 9.55 4.40 -6.96
CA ASP A 114 10.97 4.76 -6.95
C ASP A 114 11.25 5.99 -6.08
N SER A 115 10.35 6.98 -6.07
CA SER A 115 10.47 8.14 -5.19
C SER A 115 10.37 7.78 -3.71
N ALA A 116 9.48 6.85 -3.35
CA ALA A 116 9.33 6.37 -1.98
C ALA A 116 10.58 5.61 -1.51
N ARG A 117 11.10 4.70 -2.36
CA ARG A 117 12.37 3.99 -2.09
C ARG A 117 13.56 4.92 -1.98
N ALA A 118 13.64 5.95 -2.83
CA ALA A 118 14.70 6.94 -2.76
C ALA A 118 14.66 7.72 -1.45
N ALA A 119 13.48 8.16 -1.01
CA ALA A 119 13.30 8.85 0.26
C ALA A 119 13.68 7.97 1.47
N ALA A 120 13.31 6.68 1.47
CA ALA A 120 13.73 5.74 2.51
C ALA A 120 15.26 5.62 2.58
N ARG A 121 15.94 5.42 1.44
CA ARG A 121 17.41 5.33 1.37
C ARG A 121 18.11 6.62 1.79
N GLU A 122 17.53 7.78 1.49
CA GLU A 122 18.07 9.06 1.93
C GLU A 122 17.89 9.24 3.45
N TYR A 123 16.71 8.92 3.97
CA TYR A 123 16.40 9.04 5.39
C TYR A 123 17.26 8.10 6.26
N GLU A 124 17.64 6.92 5.76
CA GLU A 124 18.62 6.04 6.41
C GLU A 124 20.00 6.72 6.67
N ARG A 125 20.31 7.82 5.99
CA ARG A 125 21.52 8.64 6.25
C ARG A 125 21.32 9.62 7.40
N ILE A 126 20.07 10.00 7.67
CA ILE A 126 19.66 10.89 8.75
C ILE A 126 19.49 10.08 10.04
N ARG A 127 18.76 8.96 9.96
CA ARG A 127 18.49 8.06 11.08
C ARG A 127 18.60 6.62 10.60
N LYS A 128 19.55 5.87 11.17
CA LYS A 128 19.67 4.44 10.91
C LYS A 128 18.45 3.69 11.49
N PRO A 129 17.94 2.66 10.79
CA PRO A 129 16.95 1.77 11.39
C PRO A 129 17.58 1.05 12.59
N GLU A 130 16.72 0.49 13.43
CA GLU A 130 17.18 -0.42 14.47
C GLU A 130 17.71 -1.71 13.84
N TRP A 131 18.42 -2.52 14.62
CA TRP A 131 19.03 -3.75 14.11
C TRP A 131 18.64 -4.93 14.99
N ASP A 132 18.07 -5.97 14.39
CA ASP A 132 17.87 -7.26 15.04
C ASP A 132 19.11 -8.11 14.82
N GLU A 133 19.92 -8.26 15.85
CA GLU A 133 21.15 -9.07 15.83
C GLU A 133 20.89 -10.56 15.63
N THR A 134 19.71 -11.04 16.03
CA THR A 134 19.33 -12.45 15.91
C THR A 134 18.96 -12.77 14.47
N ALA A 135 18.10 -11.94 13.87
CA ALA A 135 17.71 -12.08 12.47
C ALA A 135 18.79 -11.58 11.48
N ARG A 136 19.74 -10.76 11.96
CA ARG A 136 20.74 -10.03 11.16
C ARG A 136 20.09 -9.15 10.09
N LEU A 137 19.02 -8.46 10.47
CA LEU A 137 18.23 -7.63 9.58
C LEU A 137 17.93 -6.27 10.24
N PRO A 138 17.81 -5.19 9.44
CA PRO A 138 17.30 -3.93 9.95
C PRO A 138 15.83 -4.06 10.37
N VAL A 139 15.47 -3.35 11.44
CA VAL A 139 14.11 -3.22 11.95
C VAL A 139 13.64 -1.79 11.70
N TYR A 140 12.68 -1.67 10.80
CA TYR A 140 12.04 -0.40 10.46
C TYR A 140 10.82 -0.19 11.36
N THR A 141 11.04 0.47 12.50
CA THR A 141 9.97 0.71 13.49
C THR A 141 8.91 1.69 12.96
N PRO A 142 7.69 1.71 13.53
CA PRO A 142 6.66 2.68 13.16
C PRO A 142 7.17 4.13 13.18
N ASP A 143 7.84 4.55 14.25
CA ASP A 143 8.45 5.88 14.37
C ASP A 143 9.48 6.18 13.26
N TRP A 144 10.22 5.17 12.81
CA TRP A 144 11.17 5.33 11.71
C TRP A 144 10.42 5.54 10.39
N MET A 145 9.37 4.74 10.13
CA MET A 145 8.55 4.84 8.92
C MET A 145 7.78 6.16 8.84
N GLU A 146 7.25 6.65 9.95
CA GLU A 146 6.67 7.99 10.03
C GLU A 146 7.70 9.08 9.70
N GLY A 147 8.95 8.91 10.17
CA GLY A 147 10.06 9.78 9.83
C GLY A 147 10.35 9.84 8.33
N VAL A 148 10.42 8.68 7.67
CA VAL A 148 10.60 8.60 6.21
C VAL A 148 9.42 9.19 5.48
N LEU A 149 8.20 8.87 5.89
CA LEU A 149 6.99 9.39 5.26
C LEU A 149 7.00 10.92 5.26
N ASN A 150 7.32 11.53 6.40
CA ASN A 150 7.44 12.98 6.51
C ASN A 150 8.55 13.54 5.61
N HIS A 151 9.69 12.86 5.51
CA HIS A 151 10.78 13.23 4.60
C HIS A 151 10.33 13.17 3.13
N TRP A 152 9.69 12.07 2.71
CA TRP A 152 9.16 11.87 1.37
C TRP A 152 8.11 12.93 1.00
N ARG A 153 7.19 13.25 1.91
CA ARG A 153 6.17 14.30 1.71
C ARG A 153 6.81 15.68 1.53
N ARG A 154 7.86 16.01 2.29
CA ARG A 154 8.62 17.26 2.09
C ARG A 154 9.28 17.32 0.72
N LEU A 155 9.99 16.26 0.33
CA LEU A 155 10.64 16.18 -1.00
C LEU A 155 9.63 16.32 -2.16
N ARG A 156 8.38 15.90 -1.97
CA ARG A 156 7.31 16.03 -2.97
C ARG A 156 6.64 17.41 -2.93
N GLY A 157 6.35 17.94 -1.74
CA GLY A 157 5.77 19.28 -1.58
C GLY A 157 6.72 20.39 -2.07
N ASP A 158 8.02 20.21 -1.88
CA ASP A 158 9.05 21.15 -2.37
C ASP A 158 9.25 21.10 -3.90
N ARG A 159 8.63 20.14 -4.61
CA ARG A 159 8.65 20.08 -6.08
C ARG A 159 7.51 20.88 -6.74
N GLU A 160 6.51 21.33 -5.98
CA GLU A 160 5.44 22.18 -6.49
C GLU A 160 5.73 23.67 -6.29
N THR A 161 6.85 24.17 -6.82
CA THR A 161 6.89 25.54 -7.37
C THR A 161 8.00 25.67 -8.41
N PRO A 162 7.72 25.59 -9.72
CA PRO A 162 8.52 26.38 -10.65
C PRO A 162 8.28 27.84 -10.26
N GLY A 163 9.29 28.48 -9.65
CA GLY A 163 9.27 29.91 -9.42
C GLY A 163 8.96 30.66 -10.73
N PRO A 164 8.35 31.86 -10.67
CA PRO A 164 8.02 32.60 -11.87
C PRO A 164 9.28 32.78 -12.71
N VAL A 165 9.23 32.34 -13.96
CA VAL A 165 10.24 32.64 -14.97
C VAL A 165 10.24 34.15 -15.11
N ALA A 166 11.31 34.79 -14.63
CA ALA A 166 11.53 36.21 -14.85
C ALA A 166 11.74 36.42 -16.36
N CYS A 167 10.82 37.13 -16.99
CA CYS A 167 11.04 37.78 -18.29
C CYS A 167 11.85 39.06 -18.09
#